data_AF-A0A1J4WFQ3-F1
#
_entry.id   AF-A0A1J4WFQ3-F1
#
_cell.length_a   1.000
_cell.length_b   1.000
_cell.length_c   1.000
_cell.angle_alpha   90.00
_cell.angle_beta   90.00
_cell.angle_gamma   90.00
#
_symmetry.space_group_name_H-M   'P 1'
#
loop_
_entity.id
_entity.type
_entity.pdbx_description
1 polymer ?
#
loop_
_entity_poly.entity_id
_entity_poly.type
_entity_poly.pdbx_seq_one_letter_code
_entity_poly.pdbx_strand_id
1 'polypeptide(L)'
;MSEDLETKKKIEELLKKVEESKKGKLDLSSDEDLSIAVMNLISIEEHFFFSGAKTGKEKYFDLLNQTRQIRKELLGKLIKEVEPGSEIWCISKHLLAATMRLIEVGTKYFQEGKKEEAKDLFSKAYDLWSLFWGINLKLIDMGEVKKIDENQLNVQDKEKSGFLGKIGELIKKIIDCCIE
;
A
#
# COMPACT_ATOMS: atom_id res chain seq x y z
N MET A 1 -12.20 13.35 -19.75
CA MET A 1 -12.17 14.71 -19.16
C MET A 1 -13.12 14.89 -17.95
N SER A 2 -14.09 14.00 -17.70
CA SER A 2 -15.03 14.10 -16.56
C SER A 2 -14.55 13.41 -15.26
N GLU A 3 -13.96 12.22 -15.35
CA GLU A 3 -13.52 11.43 -14.17
C GLU A 3 -12.38 12.09 -13.38
N ASP A 4 -11.37 12.65 -14.07
CA ASP A 4 -10.24 13.31 -13.41
C ASP A 4 -10.68 14.53 -12.56
N LEU A 5 -11.74 15.22 -12.98
CA LEU A 5 -12.36 16.31 -12.22
C LEU A 5 -13.16 15.81 -11.02
N GLU A 6 -13.83 14.66 -11.13
CA GLU A 6 -14.59 14.07 -10.03
C GLU A 6 -13.66 13.51 -8.95
N THR A 7 -12.60 12.81 -9.34
CA THR A 7 -11.60 12.29 -8.40
C THR A 7 -10.80 13.41 -7.73
N LYS A 8 -10.41 14.46 -8.48
CA LYS A 8 -9.79 15.65 -7.87
C LYS A 8 -10.70 16.30 -6.82
N LYS A 9 -11.99 16.42 -7.08
CA LYS A 9 -12.96 16.91 -6.10
C LYS A 9 -13.07 16.01 -4.87
N LYS A 10 -13.09 14.67 -5.04
CA LYS A 10 -13.10 13.73 -3.90
C LYS A 10 -11.84 13.86 -3.04
N ILE A 11 -10.67 14.00 -3.66
CA ILE A 11 -9.41 14.25 -2.94
C ILE A 11 -9.48 15.57 -2.17
N GLU A 12 -9.95 16.65 -2.79
CA GLU A 12 -10.10 17.95 -2.13
C GLU A 12 -11.13 17.94 -0.98
N GLU A 13 -12.25 17.23 -1.14
CA GLU A 13 -13.24 17.05 -0.08
C GLU A 13 -12.68 16.25 1.10
N LEU A 14 -11.87 15.24 0.83
CA LEU A 14 -11.20 14.47 1.88
C LEU A 14 -10.10 15.27 2.55
N LEU A 15 -9.30 16.03 1.81
CA LEU A 15 -8.34 16.98 2.39
C LEU A 15 -9.04 17.96 3.34
N LYS A 16 -10.18 18.52 2.92
CA LYS A 16 -10.99 19.41 3.78
C LYS A 16 -11.53 18.68 5.00
N LYS A 17 -12.10 17.48 4.83
CA LYS A 17 -12.59 16.66 5.95
C LYS A 17 -11.47 16.36 6.94
N VAL A 18 -10.26 16.05 6.46
CA VAL A 18 -9.09 15.76 7.29
C VAL A 18 -8.68 17.01 8.07
N GLU A 19 -8.58 18.15 7.39
CA GLU A 19 -8.26 19.45 8.00
C GLU A 19 -9.31 19.90 9.02
N GLU A 20 -10.60 19.65 8.76
CA GLU A 20 -11.72 19.91 9.68
C GLU A 20 -11.80 18.88 10.81
N SER A 21 -11.34 17.64 10.57
CA SER A 21 -11.40 16.51 11.51
C SER A 21 -10.21 16.42 12.46
N LYS A 22 -9.43 17.49 12.65
CA LYS A 22 -8.40 17.60 13.72
C LYS A 22 -8.93 17.34 15.16
N LYS A 23 -10.20 16.94 15.31
CA LYS A 23 -10.82 16.40 16.55
C LYS A 23 -11.56 15.06 16.40
N GLY A 24 -11.24 14.24 15.38
CA GLY A 24 -11.44 12.78 15.42
C GLY A 24 -12.50 12.19 14.49
N LYS A 25 -12.13 11.84 13.24
CA LYS A 25 -12.93 10.87 12.47
C LYS A 25 -12.21 10.06 11.39
N LEU A 26 -10.93 10.32 11.11
CA LEU A 26 -10.13 9.59 10.12
C LEU A 26 -8.67 9.46 10.59
N ASP A 27 -8.47 8.96 11.80
CA ASP A 27 -7.15 8.56 12.25
C ASP A 27 -6.87 7.14 11.74
N LEU A 28 -6.00 7.04 10.73
CA LEU A 28 -5.59 5.78 10.12
C LEU A 28 -4.32 5.22 10.77
N SER A 29 -3.81 5.78 11.86
CA SER A 29 -2.54 5.35 12.49
C SER A 29 -2.53 3.83 12.76
N SER A 30 -3.58 3.29 13.39
CA SER A 30 -3.68 1.84 13.63
C SER A 30 -3.85 1.02 12.35
N ASP A 31 -4.53 1.56 11.32
CA ASP A 31 -4.72 0.90 10.04
C ASP A 31 -3.40 0.89 9.22
N GLU A 32 -2.55 1.92 9.36
CA GLU A 32 -1.17 1.94 8.86
C GLU A 32 -0.33 0.83 9.48
N ASP A 33 -0.25 0.78 10.81
CA ASP A 33 0.51 -0.25 11.52
C ASP A 33 0.05 -1.65 11.11
N LEU A 34 -1.26 -1.82 10.95
CA LEU A 34 -1.84 -3.06 10.51
C LEU A 34 -1.45 -3.39 9.05
N SER A 35 -1.32 -2.39 8.17
CA SER A 35 -0.81 -2.58 6.81
C SER A 35 0.63 -3.09 6.81
N ILE A 36 1.47 -2.60 7.72
CA ILE A 36 2.86 -3.06 7.91
C ILE A 36 2.89 -4.47 8.50
N ALA A 37 2.01 -4.78 9.46
CA ALA A 37 1.86 -6.13 9.99
C ALA A 37 1.49 -7.13 8.89
N VAL A 38 0.59 -6.76 7.97
CA VAL A 38 0.25 -7.59 6.81
C VAL A 38 1.45 -7.80 5.88
N MET A 39 2.24 -6.77 5.60
CA MET A 39 3.49 -6.89 4.82
C MET A 39 4.44 -7.93 5.45
N ASN A 40 4.62 -7.86 6.76
CA ASN A 40 5.48 -8.78 7.50
C ASN A 40 4.93 -10.22 7.49
N LEU A 41 3.62 -10.40 7.61
CA LEU A 41 2.99 -11.73 7.52
C LEU A 41 3.19 -12.36 6.12
N ILE A 42 3.12 -11.56 5.05
CA ILE A 42 3.45 -12.04 3.69
C ILE A 42 4.91 -12.51 3.63
N SER A 43 5.85 -11.74 4.21
CA SER A 43 7.26 -12.12 4.29
C SER A 43 7.47 -13.42 5.07
N ILE A 44 6.73 -13.63 6.16
CA ILE A 44 6.77 -14.88 6.95
C ILE A 44 6.23 -16.07 6.13
N GLU A 45 5.12 -15.91 5.41
CA GLU A 45 4.60 -16.96 4.51
C GLU A 45 5.67 -17.42 3.50
N GLU A 46 6.37 -16.47 2.86
CA GLU A 46 7.45 -16.78 1.93
C GLU A 46 8.63 -17.48 2.62
N HIS A 47 9.02 -17.02 3.82
CA HIS A 47 10.11 -17.63 4.57
C HIS A 47 9.81 -19.09 4.94
N PHE A 48 8.58 -19.38 5.37
CA PHE A 48 8.15 -20.75 5.64
C PHE A 48 8.08 -21.59 4.37
N PHE A 49 7.61 -21.04 3.25
CA PHE A 49 7.65 -21.72 1.96
C PHE A 49 9.08 -22.17 1.61
N PHE A 50 10.05 -21.25 1.64
CA PHE A 50 11.44 -21.59 1.34
C PHE A 50 12.04 -22.57 2.35
N SER A 51 11.70 -22.47 3.63
CA SER A 51 12.17 -23.39 4.66
C SER A 51 11.64 -24.81 4.44
N GLY A 52 10.35 -24.96 4.13
CA GLY A 52 9.74 -26.24 3.77
C GLY A 52 10.38 -26.83 2.51
N ALA A 53 10.53 -26.03 1.46
CA ALA A 53 11.13 -26.46 0.19
C ALA A 53 12.60 -26.89 0.34
N LYS A 54 13.39 -26.18 1.15
CA LYS A 54 14.81 -26.49 1.38
C LYS A 54 15.03 -27.71 2.28
N THR A 55 14.18 -27.89 3.29
CA THR A 55 14.41 -28.90 4.33
C THR A 55 13.60 -30.18 4.13
N GLY A 56 12.57 -30.14 3.28
CA GLY A 56 11.60 -31.23 3.12
C GLY A 56 10.69 -31.44 4.34
N LYS A 57 10.73 -30.55 5.34
CA LYS A 57 9.94 -30.68 6.57
C LYS A 57 8.55 -30.07 6.37
N GLU A 58 7.53 -30.92 6.32
CA GLU A 58 6.14 -30.51 6.06
C GLU A 58 5.59 -29.51 7.09
N LYS A 59 6.06 -29.55 8.34
CA LYS A 59 5.66 -28.63 9.41
C LYS A 59 5.80 -27.14 9.03
N TYR A 60 6.73 -26.78 8.14
CA TYR A 60 6.83 -25.39 7.66
C TYR A 60 5.64 -24.99 6.79
N PHE A 61 5.04 -25.91 6.03
CA PHE A 61 3.83 -25.63 5.25
C PHE A 61 2.59 -25.49 6.15
N ASP A 62 2.53 -26.22 7.26
CA ASP A 62 1.48 -26.01 8.28
C ASP A 62 1.56 -24.61 8.90
N LEU A 63 2.78 -24.19 9.27
CA LEU A 63 3.03 -22.84 9.79
C LEU A 63 2.71 -21.76 8.76
N LEU A 64 3.08 -21.97 7.49
CA LEU A 64 2.69 -21.10 6.38
C LEU A 64 1.16 -20.94 6.34
N ASN A 65 0.41 -22.05 6.38
CA ASN A 65 -1.04 -21.97 6.32
C ASN A 65 -1.64 -21.24 7.54
N GLN A 66 -1.08 -21.42 8.73
CA GLN A 66 -1.51 -20.68 9.93
C GLN A 66 -1.24 -19.17 9.78
N THR A 67 -0.03 -18.79 9.39
CA THR A 67 0.31 -17.38 9.09
C THR A 67 -0.62 -16.79 8.04
N ARG A 68 -0.95 -17.57 7.01
CA ARG A 68 -1.87 -17.17 5.94
C ARG A 68 -3.28 -16.87 6.45
N GLN A 69 -3.79 -17.62 7.43
CA GLN A 69 -5.10 -17.32 8.01
C GLN A 69 -5.08 -16.01 8.80
N ILE A 70 -4.04 -15.78 9.62
CA ILE A 70 -3.86 -14.52 10.35
C ILE A 70 -3.78 -13.35 9.36
N ARG A 71 -2.97 -13.47 8.30
CA ARG A 71 -2.87 -12.44 7.26
C ARG A 71 -4.21 -12.15 6.61
N LYS A 72 -5.00 -13.18 6.26
CA LYS A 72 -6.34 -12.98 5.65
C LYS A 72 -7.27 -12.22 6.59
N GLU A 73 -7.27 -12.55 7.88
CA GLU A 73 -8.09 -11.85 8.86
C GLU A 73 -7.69 -10.37 8.98
N LEU A 74 -6.40 -10.08 9.14
CA LEU A 74 -5.92 -8.71 9.28
C LEU A 74 -6.11 -7.89 8.00
N LEU A 75 -5.90 -8.49 6.83
CA LEU A 75 -6.17 -7.83 5.55
C LEU A 75 -7.66 -7.50 5.40
N GLY A 76 -8.56 -8.34 5.90
CA GLY A 76 -10.01 -8.06 5.89
C GLY A 76 -10.44 -6.89 6.78
N LYS A 77 -9.62 -6.50 7.77
CA LYS A 77 -9.86 -5.29 8.57
C LYS A 77 -9.52 -4.01 7.78
N LEU A 78 -8.55 -4.10 6.87
CA LEU A 78 -8.11 -3.00 6.01
C LEU A 78 -8.99 -2.83 4.77
N ILE A 79 -9.39 -3.93 4.14
CA ILE A 79 -10.16 -3.93 2.89
C ILE A 79 -11.65 -4.11 3.23
N LYS A 80 -12.32 -3.00 3.53
CA LYS A 80 -13.75 -3.00 3.94
C LYS A 80 -14.67 -3.16 2.73
N GLU A 81 -15.80 -3.85 2.94
CA GLU A 81 -16.90 -3.98 1.95
C GLU A 81 -16.51 -4.68 0.64
N VAL A 82 -15.52 -5.57 0.70
CA VAL A 82 -14.99 -6.29 -0.46
C VAL A 82 -14.95 -7.79 -0.14
N GLU A 83 -15.40 -8.62 -1.08
CA GLU A 83 -15.32 -10.08 -0.92
C GLU A 83 -13.87 -10.57 -0.88
N PRO A 84 -13.50 -11.45 0.08
CA PRO A 84 -12.20 -12.09 0.09
C PRO A 84 -11.94 -12.85 -1.20
N GLY A 85 -10.85 -12.52 -1.89
CA GLY A 85 -10.49 -13.13 -3.17
C GLY A 85 -10.96 -12.37 -4.41
N SER A 86 -11.66 -11.24 -4.24
CA SER A 86 -11.90 -10.28 -5.34
C SER A 86 -10.59 -9.67 -5.88
N GLU A 87 -10.70 -8.97 -7.01
CA GLU A 87 -9.55 -8.29 -7.62
C GLU A 87 -8.97 -7.22 -6.69
N ILE A 88 -9.82 -6.42 -6.03
CA ILE A 88 -9.40 -5.40 -5.04
C ILE A 88 -8.62 -6.03 -3.89
N TRP A 89 -9.09 -7.17 -3.39
CA TRP A 89 -8.41 -7.93 -2.34
C TRP A 89 -7.02 -8.39 -2.79
N CYS A 90 -6.95 -8.96 -3.99
CA CYS A 90 -5.72 -9.49 -4.56
C CYS A 90 -4.71 -8.37 -4.83
N ILE A 91 -5.10 -7.30 -5.52
CA ILE A 91 -4.20 -6.18 -5.84
C ILE A 91 -3.71 -5.48 -4.59
N SER A 92 -4.56 -5.28 -3.58
CA SER A 92 -4.16 -4.70 -2.30
C SER A 92 -3.05 -5.50 -1.62
N LYS A 93 -3.19 -6.83 -1.55
CA LYS A 93 -2.14 -7.73 -1.04
C LYS A 93 -0.86 -7.62 -1.87
N HIS A 94 -0.96 -7.54 -3.19
CA HIS A 94 0.19 -7.44 -4.09
C HIS A 94 0.93 -6.10 -3.97
N LEU A 95 0.20 -4.99 -3.79
CA LEU A 95 0.77 -3.67 -3.53
C LEU A 95 1.56 -3.67 -2.23
N LEU A 96 0.99 -4.16 -1.12
CA LEU A 96 1.68 -4.27 0.15
C LEU A 96 2.95 -5.15 0.05
N ALA A 97 2.84 -6.31 -0.63
CA ALA A 97 4.00 -7.20 -0.82
C ALA A 97 5.13 -6.54 -1.63
N ALA A 98 4.78 -5.82 -2.70
CA ALA A 98 5.74 -5.12 -3.55
C ALA A 98 6.39 -3.94 -2.80
N THR A 99 5.61 -3.15 -2.06
CA THR A 99 6.11 -2.09 -1.17
C THR A 99 7.20 -2.63 -0.24
N MET A 100 6.90 -3.71 0.50
CA MET A 100 7.86 -4.30 1.44
C MET A 100 9.15 -4.75 0.74
N ARG A 101 9.03 -5.36 -0.45
CA ARG A 101 10.19 -5.82 -1.20
C ARG A 101 11.08 -4.66 -1.67
N LEU A 102 10.47 -3.57 -2.12
CA LEU A 102 11.20 -2.36 -2.54
C LEU A 102 11.92 -1.71 -1.35
N ILE A 103 11.29 -1.66 -0.17
CA ILE A 103 11.92 -1.16 1.07
C ILE A 103 13.14 -2.00 1.43
N GLU A 104 13.02 -3.33 1.38
CA GLU A 104 14.12 -4.26 1.69
C GLU A 104 15.31 -4.09 0.73
N VAL A 105 15.06 -4.01 -0.58
CA VAL A 105 16.14 -3.80 -1.58
C VAL A 105 16.73 -2.40 -1.48
N GLY A 106 15.90 -1.37 -1.29
CA GLY A 106 16.35 0.00 -1.09
C GLY A 106 17.27 0.14 0.13
N THR A 107 16.95 -0.56 1.22
CA THR A 107 17.78 -0.60 2.43
C THR A 107 19.15 -1.20 2.17
N LYS A 108 19.22 -2.28 1.38
CA LYS A 108 20.49 -2.90 0.96
C LYS A 108 21.33 -1.95 0.11
N TYR A 109 20.73 -1.31 -0.89
CA TYR A 109 21.43 -0.31 -1.70
C TYR A 109 21.93 0.86 -0.86
N PHE A 110 21.15 1.30 0.13
CA PHE A 110 21.57 2.35 1.04
C PHE A 110 22.80 1.94 1.87
N GLN A 111 22.83 0.71 2.38
CA GLN A 111 23.97 0.14 3.11
C GLN A 111 25.22 -0.01 2.22
N GLU A 112 25.04 -0.28 0.92
CA GLU A 112 26.12 -0.34 -0.08
C GLU A 112 26.61 1.05 -0.54
N GLY A 113 26.01 2.14 -0.06
CA GLY A 113 26.37 3.51 -0.46
C GLY A 113 25.71 3.99 -1.76
N LYS A 114 24.86 3.17 -2.39
CA LYS A 114 24.08 3.49 -3.60
C LYS A 114 22.84 4.32 -3.25
N LYS A 115 23.08 5.54 -2.75
CA LYS A 115 22.04 6.36 -2.11
C LYS A 115 20.94 6.80 -3.08
N GLU A 116 21.27 7.11 -4.33
CA GLU A 116 20.28 7.59 -5.30
C GLU A 116 19.36 6.46 -5.75
N GLU A 117 19.91 5.27 -5.99
CA GLU A 117 19.14 4.06 -6.30
C GLU A 117 18.26 3.63 -5.12
N ALA A 118 18.77 3.75 -3.89
CA ALA A 118 17.96 3.49 -2.70
C ALA A 118 16.77 4.45 -2.59
N LYS A 119 17.00 5.76 -2.77
CA LYS A 119 15.93 6.78 -2.74
C LYS A 119 14.87 6.53 -3.81
N ASP A 120 15.28 6.14 -5.01
CA ASP A 120 14.36 5.79 -6.10
C ASP A 120 13.46 4.60 -5.71
N LEU A 121 14.03 3.54 -5.13
CA LEU A 121 13.26 2.40 -4.62
C LEU A 121 12.33 2.77 -3.47
N PHE A 122 12.77 3.62 -2.54
CA PHE A 122 11.92 4.11 -1.46
C PHE A 122 10.76 4.96 -1.97
N SER A 123 10.98 5.81 -2.97
CA SER A 123 9.89 6.57 -3.58
C SER A 123 8.85 5.63 -4.21
N LYS A 124 9.30 4.64 -4.99
CA LYS A 124 8.40 3.65 -5.61
C LYS A 124 7.62 2.85 -4.56
N ALA A 125 8.28 2.46 -3.46
CA ALA A 125 7.62 1.77 -2.36
C ALA A 125 6.48 2.60 -1.75
N TYR A 126 6.74 3.89 -1.52
CA TYR A 126 5.75 4.84 -1.00
C TYR A 126 4.61 5.07 -1.99
N ASP A 127 4.89 5.17 -3.29
CA ASP A 127 3.86 5.34 -4.32
C ASP A 127 2.93 4.12 -4.39
N LEU A 128 3.45 2.88 -4.27
CA LEU A 128 2.63 1.66 -4.22
C LEU A 128 1.79 1.55 -2.95
N TRP A 129 2.34 1.95 -1.80
CA TRP A 129 1.60 1.97 -0.54
C TRP A 129 0.51 3.05 -0.53
N SER A 130 0.80 4.21 -1.12
CA SER A 130 -0.19 5.26 -1.34
C SER A 130 -1.30 4.81 -2.28
N LEU A 131 -0.98 4.04 -3.32
CA LEU A 131 -1.96 3.43 -4.21
C LEU A 131 -2.87 2.43 -3.46
N PHE A 132 -2.30 1.62 -2.56
CA PHE A 132 -3.09 0.74 -1.69
C PHE A 132 -4.14 1.52 -0.90
N TRP A 133 -3.77 2.63 -0.28
CA TRP A 133 -4.74 3.48 0.43
C TRP A 133 -5.72 4.18 -0.50
N GLY A 134 -5.26 4.67 -1.65
CA GLY A 134 -6.13 5.30 -2.65
C GLY A 134 -7.27 4.39 -3.10
N ILE A 135 -6.98 3.10 -3.30
CA ILE A 135 -7.97 2.09 -3.63
C ILE A 135 -8.91 1.82 -2.44
N ASN A 136 -8.34 1.55 -1.25
CA ASN A 136 -9.13 1.11 -0.10
C ASN A 136 -9.96 2.23 0.56
N LEU A 137 -9.57 3.50 0.34
CA LEU A 137 -10.35 4.68 0.68
C LEU A 137 -11.34 5.10 -0.43
N LYS A 138 -11.46 4.29 -1.50
CA LYS A 138 -12.33 4.52 -2.67
C LYS A 138 -12.05 5.85 -3.39
N LEU A 139 -10.80 6.28 -3.40
CA LEU A 139 -10.32 7.45 -4.16
C LEU A 139 -10.09 7.09 -5.62
N ILE A 140 -9.82 5.81 -5.87
CA ILE A 140 -9.59 5.24 -7.20
C ILE A 140 -10.71 4.24 -7.45
N ASP A 141 -11.47 4.47 -8.52
CA ASP A 141 -12.39 3.46 -9.02
C ASP A 141 -11.62 2.45 -9.88
N MET A 142 -11.70 1.17 -9.54
CA MET A 142 -11.08 0.07 -10.29
C MET A 142 -12.10 -0.73 -11.12
N GLY A 143 -13.36 -0.28 -11.19
CA GLY A 143 -14.45 -1.00 -11.86
C GLY A 143 -14.20 -1.26 -13.35
N GLU A 144 -14.05 -0.22 -14.15
CA GLU A 144 -13.69 -0.34 -15.58
C GLU A 144 -12.25 0.16 -15.76
N VAL A 145 -11.27 -0.74 -15.79
CA VAL A 145 -9.89 -0.36 -16.19
C VAL A 145 -9.89 0.00 -17.68
N LYS A 146 -10.38 1.20 -18.02
CA LYS A 146 -9.92 1.92 -19.21
C LYS A 146 -8.49 2.32 -18.92
N LYS A 147 -7.60 2.05 -19.87
CA LYS A 147 -6.17 2.38 -19.80
C LYS A 147 -5.97 3.67 -19.01
N ILE A 148 -5.24 3.58 -17.90
CA ILE A 148 -4.73 4.76 -17.21
C ILE A 148 -3.93 5.52 -18.28
N ASP A 149 -4.35 6.75 -18.59
CA ASP A 149 -3.74 7.55 -19.64
C ASP A 149 -2.25 7.71 -19.31
N GLU A 150 -1.34 7.61 -20.29
CA GLU A 150 0.12 7.59 -20.01
C GLU A 150 0.57 8.85 -19.24
N ASN A 151 -0.16 9.96 -19.40
CA ASN A 151 0.02 11.21 -18.66
C ASN A 151 -0.41 11.17 -17.18
N GLN A 152 -1.15 10.15 -16.74
CA GLN A 152 -1.60 9.98 -15.35
C GLN A 152 -0.55 9.24 -14.50
N LEU A 153 0.31 8.45 -15.13
CA LEU A 153 1.41 7.71 -14.51
C LEU A 153 2.75 8.39 -14.82
N ASN A 154 2.88 9.72 -14.68
CA ASN A 154 4.17 10.42 -14.83
C ASN A 154 5.20 9.93 -13.78
N VAL A 155 5.76 8.74 -13.99
CA VAL A 155 6.84 8.12 -13.19
C VAL A 155 8.18 8.80 -13.50
N GLN A 156 8.22 9.71 -14.49
CA GLN A 156 9.44 10.38 -14.95
C GLN A 156 9.59 11.84 -14.48
N ASP A 157 8.59 12.46 -13.85
CA ASP A 157 8.72 13.85 -13.41
C ASP A 157 9.41 13.96 -12.04
N LYS A 158 10.46 14.79 -11.98
CA LYS A 158 11.11 15.19 -10.72
C LYS A 158 10.20 16.01 -9.80
N GLU A 159 9.10 16.56 -10.34
CA GLU A 159 8.03 17.21 -9.59
C GLU A 159 6.84 16.25 -9.49
N LYS A 160 6.50 15.79 -8.28
CA LYS A 160 5.34 14.91 -8.01
C LYS A 160 3.99 15.64 -8.19
N SER A 161 3.77 16.31 -9.31
CA SER A 161 2.54 17.07 -9.61
C SER A 161 1.40 16.20 -10.18
N GLY A 162 1.71 14.94 -10.55
CA GLY A 162 0.77 13.96 -11.08
C GLY A 162 -0.18 13.36 -10.03
N PHE A 163 -1.10 12.51 -10.50
CA PHE A 163 -2.17 11.89 -9.71
C PHE A 163 -1.68 11.15 -8.46
N LEU A 164 -0.65 10.30 -8.60
CA LEU A 164 -0.03 9.57 -7.48
C LEU A 164 0.61 10.51 -6.45
N GLY A 165 1.17 11.64 -6.89
CA GLY A 165 1.74 12.66 -6.01
C GLY A 165 0.69 13.25 -5.07
N LYS A 166 -0.48 13.61 -5.60
CA LYS A 166 -1.60 14.15 -4.80
C LYS A 166 -2.17 13.16 -3.81
N ILE A 167 -2.27 11.88 -4.18
CA ILE A 167 -2.66 10.82 -3.25
C ILE A 167 -1.63 10.69 -2.15
N GLY A 168 -0.34 10.65 -2.48
CA GLY A 168 0.74 10.63 -1.48
C GLY A 168 0.66 11.80 -0.50
N GLU A 169 0.40 13.02 -0.97
CA GLU A 169 0.21 14.20 -0.09
C GLU A 169 -1.01 14.07 0.82
N LEU A 170 -2.13 13.54 0.31
CA LEU A 170 -3.32 13.26 1.11
C LEU A 170 -3.03 12.21 2.18
N ILE A 171 -2.40 11.09 1.80
CA ILE A 171 -2.04 10.01 2.73
C ILE A 171 -1.10 10.54 3.82
N LYS A 172 -0.10 11.35 3.46
CA LYS A 172 0.78 12.02 4.42
C LYS A 172 0.04 12.92 5.42
N LYS A 173 -1.09 13.51 5.03
CA LYS A 173 -1.91 14.37 5.91
C LYS A 173 -2.87 13.57 6.80
N ILE A 174 -3.34 12.41 6.33
CA ILE A 174 -4.27 11.55 7.07
C ILE A 174 -3.52 10.68 8.08
N ILE A 175 -2.35 10.20 7.67
CA ILE A 175 -1.52 9.31 8.44
C ILE A 175 -0.48 10.17 9.16
N ASP A 176 -0.89 10.70 10.31
CA ASP A 176 0.00 11.42 11.21
C ASP A 176 0.27 10.57 12.45
N CYS A 177 1.29 9.71 12.37
CA CYS A 177 1.71 8.83 13.47
C CYS A 177 2.19 9.60 14.72
N CYS A 178 2.26 10.94 14.68
CA CYS A 178 2.72 11.76 15.79
C CYS A 178 1.59 12.17 16.76
N ILE A 179 0.36 11.68 16.56
CA ILE A 179 -0.84 12.05 17.34
C ILE A 179 -1.17 11.03 18.46
N GLU A 180 -0.35 9.99 18.68
CA GLU A 180 -0.47 9.12 19.86
C GLU A 180 -0.25 9.84 21.20
#